data_AF-A0A7C6PB37-F1
#
_entry.id   AF-A0A7C6PB37-F1
#
_cell.length_a   1.000
_cell.length_b   1.000
_cell.length_c   1.000
_cell.angle_alpha   90.00
_cell.angle_beta   90.00
_cell.angle_gamma   90.00
#
_symmetry.space_group_name_H-M   'P 1'
#
loop_
_entity.id
_entity.type
_entity.pdbx_description
1 polymer ?
#
loop_
_entity_poly.entity_id
_entity_poly.type
_entity_poly.pdbx_seq_one_letter_code
_entity_poly.pdbx_strand_id
1 'polypeptide(L)'
;MSGYVLTCCSTADMPYEYFKKRNIPFVCFHFNMDGKEYPDDLGQTVPFEEFYARIAAGAMPTTSQVNVGEFIDFFEPYLKDGKDILHISLSTGLSGAYNSACIAREELLPKYPSRKILIVDSLGASSGYGLLTDAAADMRDNGAALEDVFAWVEEN
;
A
#
# COMPACT_ATOMS: atom_id res chain seq x y z
N MET A 1 -4.21 2.04 -21.66
CA MET A 1 -4.16 1.68 -20.22
C MET A 1 -2.85 0.97 -19.98
N SER A 2 -2.12 1.32 -18.93
CA SER A 2 -0.87 0.65 -18.55
C SER A 2 -1.13 -0.84 -18.28
N GLY A 3 -0.17 -1.71 -18.64
CA GLY A 3 -0.27 -3.16 -18.41
C GLY A 3 -0.11 -3.59 -16.94
N TYR A 4 0.00 -2.63 -16.03
CA TYR A 4 0.24 -2.85 -14.61
C TYR A 4 -0.61 -1.94 -13.72
N VAL A 5 -0.78 -2.33 -12.46
CA VAL A 5 -1.39 -1.55 -11.39
C VAL A 5 -0.31 -1.00 -10.45
N LEU A 6 -0.44 0.27 -10.09
CA LEU A 6 0.36 0.89 -9.02
C LEU A 6 -0.46 0.80 -7.73
N THR A 7 0.13 0.24 -6.68
CA THR A 7 -0.50 0.03 -5.37
C THR A 7 0.39 0.54 -4.25
N CYS A 8 -0.22 0.80 -3.10
CA CYS A 8 0.48 1.25 -1.89
C CYS A 8 -0.18 0.68 -0.63
N CYS A 9 0.21 1.19 0.53
CA CYS A 9 -0.37 0.94 1.84
C CYS A 9 -1.16 2.18 2.29
N SER A 10 -2.10 2.03 3.23
CA SER A 10 -2.85 3.15 3.81
C SER A 10 -1.95 4.24 4.41
N THR A 11 -0.77 3.86 4.90
CA THR A 11 0.25 4.75 5.51
C THR A 11 0.95 5.71 4.54
N ALA A 12 0.54 5.73 3.26
CA ALA A 12 0.84 6.83 2.35
C ALA A 12 0.07 8.12 2.69
N ASP A 13 -0.92 8.05 3.58
CA ASP A 13 -1.64 9.16 4.22
C ASP A 13 -2.24 10.18 3.23
N MET A 14 -2.67 9.70 2.06
CA MET A 14 -3.48 10.50 1.14
C MET A 14 -4.98 10.25 1.42
N PRO A 15 -5.86 11.23 1.14
CA PRO A 15 -7.30 11.02 1.33
C PRO A 15 -7.83 9.82 0.53
N TYR A 16 -8.82 9.09 1.07
CA TYR A 16 -9.46 7.97 0.37
C TYR A 16 -9.89 8.30 -1.07
N GLU A 17 -10.54 9.46 -1.26
CA GLU A 17 -10.98 9.93 -2.58
C GLU A 17 -9.81 10.22 -3.54
N TYR A 18 -8.62 10.51 -3.01
CA TYR A 18 -7.40 10.68 -3.81
C TYR A 18 -7.01 9.38 -4.49
N PHE A 19 -6.86 8.31 -3.70
CA PHE A 19 -6.51 6.98 -4.19
C PHE A 19 -7.53 6.48 -5.21
N LYS A 20 -8.82 6.68 -4.94
CA LYS A 20 -9.91 6.32 -5.86
C LYS A 20 -9.82 7.10 -7.17
N LYS A 21 -9.68 8.42 -7.12
CA LYS A 21 -9.56 9.27 -8.31
C LYS A 21 -8.33 8.91 -9.14
N ARG A 22 -7.22 8.58 -8.49
CA ARG A 22 -5.95 8.23 -9.12
C ARG A 22 -5.86 6.76 -9.51
N ASN A 23 -6.87 5.92 -9.25
CA ASN A 23 -6.80 4.47 -9.47
C ASN A 23 -5.53 3.86 -8.84
N ILE A 24 -5.26 4.19 -7.57
CA ILE A 24 -4.16 3.62 -6.79
C ILE A 24 -4.81 2.81 -5.67
N PRO A 25 -5.01 1.50 -5.84
CA PRO A 25 -5.49 0.65 -4.76
C PRO A 25 -4.47 0.62 -3.63
N PHE A 26 -4.94 0.58 -2.39
CA PHE A 26 -4.11 0.47 -1.21
C PHE A 26 -4.54 -0.71 -0.34
N VAL A 27 -3.57 -1.29 0.38
CA VAL A 27 -3.84 -2.27 1.43
C VAL A 27 -3.88 -1.57 2.79
N CYS A 28 -4.86 -1.93 3.63
CA CYS A 28 -5.04 -1.28 4.92
C CYS A 28 -4.07 -1.87 5.95
N PHE A 29 -3.34 -1.00 6.66
CA PHE A 29 -2.79 -1.35 7.96
C PHE A 29 -3.91 -1.53 8.99
N HIS A 30 -3.53 -1.88 10.22
CA HIS A 30 -4.48 -2.10 11.29
C HIS A 30 -4.05 -1.36 12.56
N PHE A 31 -5.04 -0.96 13.36
CA PHE A 31 -4.82 -0.45 14.70
C PHE A 31 -5.76 -1.12 15.70
N ASN A 32 -5.26 -1.36 16.89
CA ASN A 32 -6.05 -1.80 18.03
C ASN A 32 -6.36 -0.60 18.94
N MET A 33 -7.61 -0.46 19.34
CA MET A 33 -8.03 0.51 20.34
C MET A 33 -9.11 -0.11 21.23
N ASP A 34 -8.88 -0.08 22.55
CA ASP A 34 -9.75 -0.64 23.57
C ASP A 34 -10.09 -2.12 23.35
N GLY A 35 -9.09 -2.91 22.91
CA GLY A 35 -9.24 -4.35 22.68
C GLY A 35 -9.96 -4.71 21.38
N LYS A 36 -10.29 -3.74 20.53
CA LYS A 36 -10.87 -3.96 19.21
C LYS A 36 -9.89 -3.53 18.12
N GLU A 37 -9.69 -4.40 17.13
CA GLU A 37 -8.92 -4.09 15.93
C GLU A 37 -9.81 -3.42 14.88
N TYR A 38 -9.22 -2.47 14.17
CA TYR A 38 -9.83 -1.69 13.11
C TYR A 38 -8.87 -1.62 11.92
N PRO A 39 -9.38 -1.60 10.69
CA PRO A 39 -8.58 -1.25 9.54
C PRO A 39 -8.24 0.25 9.57
N ASP A 40 -7.01 0.58 9.21
CA ASP A 40 -6.65 1.91 8.76
C ASP A 40 -7.11 2.09 7.31
N ASP A 41 -8.42 2.31 7.16
CA ASP A 41 -9.08 2.52 5.88
C ASP A 41 -9.24 4.00 5.55
N LEU A 42 -8.32 4.84 6.04
CA LEU A 42 -8.28 6.28 5.79
C LEU A 42 -9.54 7.01 6.31
N GLY A 43 -10.01 6.58 7.47
CA GLY A 43 -11.10 7.22 8.19
C GLY A 43 -12.50 6.83 7.72
N GLN A 44 -12.65 5.74 6.95
CA GLN A 44 -13.95 5.25 6.49
C GLN A 44 -14.69 4.49 7.60
N THR A 45 -13.99 3.64 8.36
CA THR A 45 -14.58 2.91 9.50
C THR A 45 -14.56 3.74 10.78
N VAL A 46 -13.46 4.45 11.06
CA VAL A 46 -13.33 5.34 12.23
C VAL A 46 -12.89 6.72 11.74
N PRO A 47 -13.79 7.73 11.71
CA PRO A 47 -13.43 9.08 11.30
C PRO A 47 -12.25 9.63 12.12
N PHE A 48 -11.34 10.36 11.48
CA PHE A 48 -10.14 10.87 12.16
C PHE A 48 -10.46 11.73 13.40
N GLU A 49 -11.50 12.57 13.33
CA GLU A 49 -11.95 13.37 14.48
C GLU A 49 -12.32 12.48 15.68
N GLU A 50 -12.99 11.36 15.43
CA GLU A 50 -13.36 10.40 16.46
C GLU A 50 -12.13 9.66 17.00
N PHE A 51 -11.24 9.19 16.12
CA PHE A 51 -9.99 8.54 16.50
C PHE A 51 -9.15 9.42 17.44
N TYR A 52 -8.92 10.67 17.04
CA TYR A 52 -8.14 11.61 17.85
C TYR A 52 -8.87 12.06 19.12
N ALA A 53 -10.20 12.15 19.11
CA ALA A 53 -10.97 12.43 20.33
C ALA A 53 -10.84 11.31 21.37
N ARG A 54 -10.82 10.04 20.94
CA ARG A 54 -10.60 8.89 21.83
C ARG A 54 -9.19 8.90 22.42
N ILE A 55 -8.17 9.21 21.62
CA ILE A 55 -6.79 9.40 22.11
C ILE A 55 -6.73 10.53 23.15
N ALA A 56 -7.35 11.68 22.86
CA ALA A 56 -7.41 12.81 23.79
C ALA A 56 -8.13 12.46 25.11
N ALA A 57 -9.06 11.50 25.07
CA ALA A 57 -9.74 10.96 26.25
C ALA A 57 -8.93 9.88 27.00
N GLY A 58 -7.73 9.52 26.52
CA GLY A 58 -6.81 8.59 27.18
C GLY A 58 -6.70 7.22 26.54
N ALA A 59 -7.32 6.99 25.37
CA ALA A 59 -7.09 5.75 24.63
C ALA A 59 -5.63 5.66 24.15
N MET A 60 -5.05 4.45 24.24
CA MET A 60 -3.67 4.17 23.88
C MET A 60 -3.63 3.15 22.73
N PRO A 61 -3.84 3.58 21.47
CA PRO A 61 -3.89 2.66 20.35
C PRO A 61 -2.51 2.06 20.07
N THR A 62 -2.51 0.83 19.59
CA THR A 62 -1.33 0.16 19.02
C THR A 62 -1.59 -0.19 17.57
N THR A 63 -0.54 -0.48 16.81
CA THR A 63 -0.64 -0.77 15.37
C THR A 63 -0.19 -2.18 15.06
N SER A 64 -0.78 -2.78 14.03
CA SER A 64 -0.36 -4.05 13.43
C SER A 64 -0.07 -3.85 11.93
N GLN A 65 0.96 -4.53 11.44
CA GLN A 65 1.32 -4.52 10.02
C GLN A 65 0.30 -5.31 9.19
N VAL A 66 0.27 -5.04 7.88
CA VAL A 66 -0.36 -5.92 6.90
C VAL A 66 0.34 -7.28 6.90
N ASN A 67 -0.43 -8.35 6.95
CA ASN A 67 0.10 -9.71 6.96
C ASN A 67 0.21 -10.32 5.55
N VAL A 68 0.87 -11.48 5.44
CA VAL A 68 1.12 -12.15 4.15
C VAL A 68 -0.18 -12.54 3.44
N GLY A 69 -1.17 -13.06 4.17
CA GLY A 69 -2.45 -13.47 3.61
C GLY A 69 -3.22 -12.29 3.01
N GLU A 70 -3.19 -11.14 3.68
CA GLU A 70 -3.82 -9.91 3.19
C GLU A 70 -3.16 -9.40 1.92
N PHE A 71 -1.83 -9.46 1.82
CA PHE A 71 -1.14 -9.13 0.57
C PHE A 71 -1.45 -10.13 -0.55
N ILE A 72 -1.60 -11.42 -0.24
CA ILE A 72 -2.01 -12.43 -1.23
C ILE A 72 -3.40 -12.09 -1.77
N ASP A 73 -4.37 -11.88 -0.88
CA ASP A 73 -5.74 -11.55 -1.23
C ASP A 73 -5.83 -10.22 -1.99
N PHE A 74 -4.97 -9.26 -1.66
CA PHE A 74 -4.90 -7.96 -2.32
C PHE A 74 -4.24 -8.04 -3.71
N PHE A 75 -3.14 -8.78 -3.89
CA PHE A 75 -2.40 -8.85 -5.15
C PHE A 75 -3.02 -9.80 -6.16
N GLU A 76 -3.50 -10.97 -5.73
CA GLU A 76 -3.91 -12.04 -6.64
C GLU A 76 -5.00 -11.64 -7.66
N PRO A 77 -6.02 -10.82 -7.32
CA PRO A 77 -7.02 -10.38 -8.29
C PRO A 77 -6.42 -9.66 -9.50
N TYR A 78 -5.39 -8.83 -9.30
CA TYR A 78 -4.74 -8.12 -10.41
C TYR A 78 -3.97 -9.07 -11.33
N LEU A 79 -3.32 -10.09 -10.76
CA LEU A 79 -2.59 -11.10 -11.52
C LEU A 79 -3.54 -11.97 -12.36
N LYS A 80 -4.70 -12.33 -11.80
CA LYS A 80 -5.79 -13.05 -12.50
C LYS A 80 -6.32 -12.24 -13.68
N ASP A 81 -6.41 -10.92 -13.52
CA ASP A 81 -6.79 -9.97 -14.57
C ASP A 81 -5.68 -9.71 -15.60
N GLY A 82 -4.54 -10.41 -15.50
CA GLY A 82 -3.42 -10.28 -16.43
C GLY A 82 -2.64 -8.98 -16.30
N LYS A 83 -2.69 -8.33 -15.12
CA LYS A 83 -1.92 -7.13 -14.82
C LYS A 83 -0.68 -7.48 -14.00
N ASP A 84 0.40 -6.76 -14.26
CA ASP A 84 1.56 -6.73 -13.37
C ASP A 84 1.32 -5.74 -12.21
N ILE A 85 2.14 -5.79 -11.16
CA ILE A 85 1.98 -4.96 -9.96
C ILE A 85 3.28 -4.22 -9.67
N LEU A 86 3.17 -2.90 -9.44
CA LEU A 86 4.15 -2.11 -8.71
C LEU A 86 3.55 -1.77 -7.35
N HIS A 87 4.19 -2.22 -6.28
CA HIS A 87 3.78 -1.93 -4.91
C HIS A 87 4.85 -1.09 -4.21
N ILE A 88 4.49 0.11 -3.77
CA ILE A 88 5.38 0.93 -2.95
C ILE A 88 4.94 0.72 -1.50
N SER A 89 5.83 0.25 -0.63
CA SER A 89 5.52 -0.08 0.76
C SER A 89 6.02 1.02 1.72
N LEU A 90 5.40 1.08 2.91
CA LEU A 90 5.96 1.77 4.08
C LEU A 90 7.39 1.30 4.36
N SER A 91 8.23 2.22 4.84
CA SER A 91 9.63 1.99 5.19
C SER A 91 9.84 0.70 6.00
N THR A 92 10.83 -0.11 5.60
CA THR A 92 11.32 -1.25 6.40
C THR A 92 11.91 -0.82 7.75
N GLY A 93 12.32 0.44 7.89
CA GLY A 93 12.77 1.01 9.17
C GLY A 93 11.64 1.19 10.19
N LEU A 94 10.38 1.08 9.78
CA LEU A 94 9.19 1.30 10.61
C LEU A 94 8.30 0.06 10.76
N SER A 95 8.23 -0.80 9.74
CA SER A 95 7.29 -1.92 9.72
C SER A 95 7.81 -3.12 8.92
N GLY A 96 7.37 -4.33 9.30
CA GLY A 96 7.60 -5.55 8.55
C GLY A 96 6.67 -5.76 7.34
N ALA A 97 5.79 -4.81 7.02
CA ALA A 97 4.84 -4.94 5.91
C ALA A 97 5.51 -5.20 4.55
N TYR A 98 6.65 -4.55 4.27
CA TYR A 98 7.43 -4.81 3.06
C TYR A 98 7.84 -6.30 2.95
N ASN A 99 8.28 -6.89 4.08
CA ASN A 99 8.65 -8.30 4.11
C ASN A 99 7.43 -9.21 3.89
N SER A 100 6.29 -8.88 4.49
CA SER A 100 5.04 -9.59 4.23
C SER A 100 4.62 -9.54 2.76
N ALA A 101 4.76 -8.38 2.10
CA ALA A 101 4.53 -8.24 0.66
C ALA A 101 5.50 -9.10 -0.17
N CYS A 102 6.79 -9.13 0.21
CA CYS A 102 7.80 -9.97 -0.46
C CYS A 102 7.47 -11.46 -0.40
N ILE A 103 7.06 -11.96 0.77
CA ILE A 103 6.63 -13.35 0.95
C ILE A 103 5.38 -13.64 0.11
N ALA A 104 4.38 -12.76 0.12
CA ALA A 104 3.18 -12.89 -0.69
C ALA A 104 3.52 -12.99 -2.20
N ARG A 105 4.46 -12.17 -2.68
CA ARG A 105 4.99 -12.27 -4.05
C ARG A 105 5.60 -13.65 -4.33
N GLU A 106 6.44 -14.16 -3.42
CA GLU A 106 7.10 -15.46 -3.60
C GLU A 106 6.09 -16.61 -3.71
N GLU A 107 4.95 -16.53 -3.00
CA GLU A 107 3.87 -17.50 -3.09
C GLU A 107 3.02 -17.36 -4.37
N LEU A 108 2.88 -16.15 -4.90
CA LEU A 108 2.04 -15.85 -6.06
C LEU A 108 2.75 -16.07 -7.39
N LEU A 109 4.02 -15.68 -7.54
CA LEU A 109 4.73 -15.77 -8.82
C LEU A 109 4.76 -17.19 -9.43
N PRO A 110 4.91 -18.29 -8.66
CA PRO A 110 4.81 -19.65 -9.20
C PRO A 110 3.44 -19.97 -9.82
N LYS A 111 2.36 -19.36 -9.29
CA LYS A 111 0.98 -19.53 -9.81
C LYS A 111 0.75 -18.68 -11.07
N TYR A 112 1.47 -17.56 -11.20
CA TYR A 112 1.32 -16.59 -12.29
C TYR A 112 2.67 -16.31 -12.99
N PRO A 113 3.28 -17.31 -13.66
CA PRO A 113 4.66 -17.22 -14.16
C PRO A 113 4.88 -16.20 -15.29
N SER A 114 3.81 -15.66 -15.87
CA SER A 114 3.87 -14.59 -16.89
C SER A 114 3.68 -13.18 -16.33
N ARG A 115 3.51 -13.05 -15.01
CA ARG A 115 3.25 -11.79 -14.32
C ARG A 115 4.47 -11.31 -13.54
N LYS A 116 4.50 -10.01 -13.23
CA LYS A 116 5.50 -9.39 -12.36
C LYS A 116 4.84 -8.76 -11.14
N ILE A 117 5.55 -8.81 -10.01
CA ILE A 117 5.23 -8.04 -8.80
C ILE A 117 6.55 -7.40 -8.35
N LEU A 118 6.67 -6.10 -8.58
CA LEU A 118 7.80 -5.29 -8.13
C LEU A 118 7.40 -4.56 -6.86
N ILE A 119 8.22 -4.69 -5.82
CA ILE A 119 7.94 -4.13 -4.50
C ILE A 119 9.09 -3.21 -4.15
N VAL A 120 8.77 -1.97 -3.82
CA VAL A 120 9.72 -0.92 -3.42
C VAL A 120 9.58 -0.66 -1.93
N ASP A 121 10.70 -0.63 -1.23
CA ASP A 121 10.79 -0.04 0.10
C ASP A 121 10.92 1.47 -0.05
N SER A 122 9.87 2.24 0.28
CA SER A 122 9.92 3.70 0.11
C SER A 122 10.97 4.39 0.96
N LEU A 123 11.46 3.74 2.03
CA LEU A 123 12.25 4.36 3.10
C LEU A 123 11.60 5.61 3.74
N GLY A 124 10.34 5.87 3.41
CA GLY A 124 9.55 7.00 3.85
C GLY A 124 8.31 6.57 4.63
N ALA A 125 7.54 7.56 5.06
CA ALA A 125 6.27 7.40 5.73
C ALA A 125 5.37 8.60 5.46
N SER A 126 4.06 8.43 5.67
CA SER A 126 3.07 9.49 5.59
C SER A 126 3.20 10.27 4.27
N SER A 127 3.07 11.59 4.32
CA SER A 127 3.10 12.46 3.14
C SER A 127 4.35 12.32 2.27
N GLY A 128 5.52 11.97 2.82
CA GLY A 128 6.73 11.75 2.01
C GLY A 128 6.58 10.53 1.10
N TYR A 129 6.07 9.44 1.67
CA TYR A 129 5.72 8.23 0.94
C TYR A 129 4.52 8.45 -0.01
N GLY A 130 3.52 9.22 0.41
CA GLY A 130 2.39 9.63 -0.42
C GLY A 130 2.81 10.42 -1.67
N LEU A 131 3.75 11.35 -1.54
CA LEU A 131 4.29 12.13 -2.65
C LEU A 131 5.10 11.27 -3.64
N LEU A 132 5.91 10.34 -3.14
CA LEU A 132 6.61 9.36 -3.98
C LEU A 132 5.62 8.50 -4.79
N THR A 133 4.56 8.04 -4.12
CA THR A 133 3.47 7.27 -4.76
C THR A 133 2.73 8.10 -5.81
N ASP A 134 2.52 9.39 -5.56
CA ASP A 134 1.87 10.28 -6.52
C ASP A 134 2.73 10.54 -7.76
N ALA A 135 4.03 10.77 -7.58
CA ALA A 135 4.95 10.93 -8.70
C ALA A 135 5.04 9.66 -9.56
N ALA A 136 5.05 8.48 -8.93
CA ALA A 136 4.96 7.20 -9.64
C ALA A 136 3.65 7.06 -10.42
N ALA A 137 2.53 7.57 -9.87
CA ALA A 137 1.24 7.59 -10.55
C ALA A 137 1.25 8.55 -11.76
N ASP A 138 1.92 9.70 -11.69
CA ASP A 138 2.12 10.59 -12.83
C ASP A 138 2.89 9.90 -13.96
N MET A 139 3.97 9.18 -13.64
CA MET A 139 4.73 8.44 -14.66
C MET A 139 3.86 7.35 -15.32
N ARG A 140 3.12 6.57 -14.52
CA ARG A 140 2.17 5.57 -15.01
C ARG A 140 1.12 6.17 -15.92
N ASP A 141 0.51 7.29 -15.51
CA ASP A 141 -0.60 7.92 -16.23
C ASP A 141 -0.13 8.56 -17.54
N ASN A 142 1.16 8.92 -17.63
CA ASN A 142 1.84 9.33 -18.86
C ASN A 142 2.32 8.15 -19.73
N GLY A 143 2.05 6.91 -19.34
CA GLY A 143 2.32 5.71 -20.13
C GLY A 143 3.72 5.12 -19.98
N ALA A 144 4.46 5.48 -18.93
CA ALA A 144 5.75 4.85 -18.62
C ALA A 144 5.60 3.34 -18.41
N ALA A 145 6.64 2.57 -18.76
CA ALA A 145 6.66 1.14 -18.52
C ALA A 145 6.86 0.84 -17.02
N LEU A 146 6.41 -0.34 -16.58
CA LEU A 146 6.52 -0.79 -15.20
C LEU A 146 7.95 -0.69 -14.68
N GLU A 147 8.92 -1.16 -15.47
CA GLU A 147 10.34 -1.20 -15.13
C GLU A 147 10.94 0.19 -14.99
N ASP A 148 10.51 1.15 -15.81
CA ASP A 148 10.98 2.54 -15.75
C ASP A 148 10.50 3.22 -14.48
N VAL A 149 9.22 3.02 -14.12
CA VAL A 149 8.67 3.57 -12.88
C VAL A 149 9.30 2.91 -11.66
N PHE A 150 9.48 1.59 -11.68
CA PHE A 150 10.16 0.88 -10.59
C PHE A 150 11.59 1.41 -10.36
N ALA A 151 12.39 1.53 -11.43
CA ALA A 151 13.76 2.04 -11.32
C ALA A 151 13.80 3.48 -10.79
N TRP A 152 12.88 4.34 -11.25
CA TRP A 152 12.80 5.71 -10.76
C TRP A 152 12.43 5.80 -9.28
N VAL A 153 11.48 4.99 -8.80
CA VAL A 153 11.08 4.98 -7.39
C VAL A 153 12.20 4.43 -6.49
N GLU A 154 12.99 3.46 -6.93
CA GLU A 154 14.14 2.96 -6.15
C GLU A 154 15.27 4.00 -5.99
N GLU A 155 15.30 5.04 -6.82
CA GLU A 155 16.32 6.09 -6.81
C GLU A 155 15.89 7.39 -6.09
N ASN A 156 14.62 7.52 -5.68
CA ASN A 156 14.04 8.76 -5.13
C ASN A 156 13.28 8.53 -3.82
#